data_AF-A0A2A2KVM6-F1
#
_entry.id   AF-A0A2A2KVM6-F1
#
_cell.length_a   1.000
_cell.length_b   1.000
_cell.length_c   1.000
_cell.angle_alpha   90.00
_cell.angle_beta   90.00
_cell.angle_gamma   90.00
#
_symmetry.space_group_name_H-M   'P 1'
#
loop_
_entity.id
_entity.type
_entity.pdbx_description
1 polymer ?
#
loop_
_entity_poly.entity_id
_entity_poly.type
_entity_poly.pdbx_seq_one_letter_code
_entity_poly.pdbx_strand_id
1 'polypeptide(L)'
;MVSEAEKYKADDEKQKDRVGAKNSLESYAFNMKQTIEDEKLKDKISADDKKKIEDKCSEVIRWLDSNQTAEKDEFEHQQKELEGICNPIITKLYQSAGGDPGAAPGGGAGGAGGAGGPTIEEVD
;
A
#
# COMPACT_ATOMS: atom_id res chain seq x y z
N MET A 1 26.96 6.88 -30.94
CA MET A 1 25.58 7.33 -31.20
C MET A 1 24.54 6.32 -30.70
N VAL A 2 24.35 5.13 -31.28
CA VAL A 2 23.33 4.16 -30.78
C VAL A 2 23.63 3.67 -29.34
N SER A 3 24.88 3.29 -29.06
CA SER A 3 25.30 2.86 -27.72
C SER A 3 25.22 3.95 -26.65
N GLU A 4 25.36 5.23 -27.04
CA GLU A 4 25.20 6.35 -26.11
C GLU A 4 23.73 6.57 -25.79
N ALA A 5 22.85 6.51 -26.79
CA ALA A 5 21.40 6.63 -26.60
C ALA A 5 20.83 5.51 -25.72
N GLU A 6 21.30 4.26 -25.89
CA GLU A 6 20.91 3.14 -25.03
C GLU A 6 21.38 3.33 -23.59
N LYS A 7 22.60 3.85 -23.38
CA LYS A 7 23.12 4.15 -22.04
C LYS A 7 22.28 5.24 -21.35
N TYR A 8 21.99 6.35 -22.04
CA TYR A 8 21.16 7.42 -21.47
C TYR A 8 19.77 6.92 -21.12
N LYS A 9 19.15 6.10 -21.97
CA LYS A 9 17.86 5.48 -21.67
C LYS A 9 17.91 4.62 -20.41
N ALA A 10 18.93 3.77 -20.27
CA ALA A 10 19.07 2.89 -19.10
C ALA A 10 19.32 3.68 -17.81
N ASP A 11 20.11 4.75 -17.88
CA ASP A 11 20.36 5.63 -16.73
C ASP A 11 19.09 6.41 -16.33
N ASP A 12 18.32 6.92 -17.31
CA ASP A 12 17.03 7.59 -17.07
C ASP A 12 16.00 6.64 -16.44
N GLU A 13 15.91 5.40 -16.91
CA GLU A 13 15.03 4.38 -16.34
C GLU A 13 15.41 4.06 -14.88
N LYS A 14 16.71 3.91 -14.58
CA LYS A 14 17.18 3.69 -13.21
C LYS A 14 16.84 4.86 -12.28
N GLN A 15 17.05 6.10 -12.75
CA GLN A 15 16.71 7.28 -11.96
C GLN A 15 15.20 7.38 -11.70
N LYS A 16 14.39 7.12 -12.72
CA LYS A 16 12.93 7.10 -12.62
C LYS A 16 12.46 6.05 -11.61
N ASP A 17 12.99 4.83 -11.69
CA ASP A 17 12.64 3.74 -10.79
C ASP A 17 13.03 4.04 -9.34
N ARG A 18 14.23 4.59 -9.13
CA ARG A 18 14.71 5.00 -7.80
C ARG A 18 13.83 6.08 -7.18
N VAL A 19 13.47 7.10 -7.96
CA VAL A 19 12.54 8.16 -7.53
C VAL A 19 11.16 7.59 -7.25
N GLY A 20 10.69 6.65 -8.08
CA GLY A 20 9.44 5.92 -7.86
C GLY A 20 9.43 5.20 -6.51
N ALA A 21 10.46 4.40 -6.22
CA ALA A 21 10.58 3.67 -4.95
C ALA A 21 10.63 4.60 -3.74
N LYS A 22 11.38 5.71 -3.82
CA LYS A 22 11.41 6.74 -2.78
C LYS A 22 10.01 7.32 -2.51
N ASN A 23 9.31 7.75 -3.57
CA ASN A 23 7.99 8.36 -3.47
C ASN A 23 6.95 7.36 -2.92
N SER A 24 7.05 6.09 -3.30
CA SER A 24 6.20 5.02 -2.78
C SER A 24 6.41 4.81 -1.28
N LEU A 25 7.66 4.75 -0.81
CA LEU A 25 7.98 4.62 0.60
C LEU A 25 7.47 5.82 1.41
N GLU A 26 7.75 7.04 0.94
CA GLU A 26 7.33 8.28 1.58
C GLU A 26 5.80 8.34 1.68
N SER A 27 5.10 8.10 0.56
CA SER A 27 3.64 8.09 0.52
C SER A 27 3.06 7.05 1.46
N TYR A 28 3.62 5.85 1.51
CA TYR A 28 3.17 4.80 2.41
C TYR A 28 3.33 5.21 3.88
N ALA A 29 4.50 5.72 4.28
CA ALA A 29 4.74 6.18 5.65
C ALA A 29 3.76 7.28 6.08
N PHE A 30 3.50 8.28 5.22
CA PHE A 30 2.53 9.33 5.52
C PHE A 30 1.09 8.82 5.59
N ASN A 31 0.67 7.98 4.63
CA ASN A 31 -0.66 7.38 4.64
C ASN A 31 -0.89 6.53 5.90
N MET A 32 0.13 5.81 6.37
CA MET A 32 0.03 4.99 7.58
C MET A 32 -0.13 5.85 8.82
N LYS A 33 0.64 6.94 8.96
CA LYS A 33 0.44 7.92 10.04
C LYS A 33 -0.97 8.49 10.05
N GLN A 34 -1.49 8.89 8.89
CA GLN A 34 -2.85 9.40 8.78
C GLN A 34 -3.90 8.34 9.17
N THR A 35 -3.71 7.09 8.74
CA THR A 35 -4.64 5.98 9.03
C THR A 35 -4.76 5.70 10.53
N ILE A 36 -3.65 5.75 11.28
CA ILE A 36 -3.67 5.51 12.74
C ILE A 36 -4.11 6.73 13.56
N GLU A 37 -4.15 7.91 12.93
CA GLU A 37 -4.66 9.15 13.50
C GLU A 37 -6.14 9.40 13.15
N ASP A 38 -6.70 8.65 12.19
CA ASP A 38 -8.10 8.75 11.80
C ASP A 38 -9.03 8.49 13.00
N GLU A 39 -9.92 9.44 13.29
CA GLU A 39 -10.86 9.40 14.41
C GLU A 39 -11.72 8.12 14.44
N LYS A 40 -12.02 7.52 13.29
CA LYS A 40 -12.83 6.29 13.18
C LYS A 40 -12.03 5.02 13.49
N LEU A 41 -10.71 5.10 13.43
CA LEU A 41 -9.79 3.97 13.53
C LEU A 41 -8.92 4.03 14.78
N LYS A 42 -8.60 5.22 15.30
CA LYS A 42 -7.69 5.42 16.43
C LYS A 42 -8.14 4.67 17.70
N ASP A 43 -9.44 4.54 17.93
CA ASP A 43 -10.01 3.84 19.10
C ASP A 43 -10.10 2.31 18.89
N LYS A 44 -9.88 1.85 17.65
CA LYS A 44 -9.88 0.42 17.27
C LYS A 44 -8.47 -0.18 17.20
N ILE A 45 -7.43 0.66 17.27
CA ILE A 45 -6.03 0.24 17.33
C ILE A 45 -5.57 0.35 18.78
N SER A 46 -4.83 -0.66 19.27
CA SER A 46 -4.25 -0.59 20.61
C SER A 46 -3.23 0.54 20.70
N ALA A 47 -3.06 1.15 21.89
CA ALA A 47 -2.07 2.21 22.08
C ALA A 47 -0.64 1.73 21.75
N ASP A 48 -0.32 0.47 22.07
CA ASP A 48 0.97 -0.16 21.74
C ASP A 48 1.18 -0.31 20.23
N ASP A 49 0.17 -0.79 19.50
CA ASP A 49 0.26 -0.96 18.04
C ASP A 49 0.31 0.40 17.32
N LYS A 50 -0.46 1.39 17.81
CA LYS A 50 -0.41 2.77 17.31
C LYS A 50 1.00 3.33 17.47
N LYS A 51 1.59 3.21 18.66
CA LYS A 51 2.95 3.68 18.94
C LYS A 51 3.99 2.99 18.05
N LYS A 52 3.89 1.67 17.84
CA LYS A 52 4.80 0.94 16.94
C LYS A 52 4.77 1.46 15.51
N ILE A 53 3.58 1.72 14.95
CA ILE A 53 3.44 2.27 13.60
C ILE A 53 4.00 3.70 13.58
N GLU A 54 3.64 4.53 14.55
CA GLU A 54 4.11 5.93 14.62
C GLU A 54 5.63 6.03 14.70
N ASP A 55 6.24 5.22 15.57
CA ASP A 55 7.69 5.16 15.77
C ASP A 55 8.39 4.69 14.49
N LYS A 56 7.93 3.58 13.86
CA LYS A 56 8.54 3.07 12.62
C LYS A 56 8.33 4.00 11.42
N CYS A 57 7.15 4.62 11.27
CA CYS A 57 6.93 5.61 10.22
C CYS A 57 7.85 6.82 10.41
N SER A 58 8.02 7.29 11.64
CA SER A 58 8.89 8.43 11.95
C SER A 58 10.38 8.10 11.73
N GLU A 59 10.79 6.87 12.04
CA GLU A 59 12.12 6.35 11.71
C GLU A 59 12.37 6.35 10.19
N VAL A 60 11.43 5.80 9.42
CA VAL A 60 11.51 5.75 7.95
C VAL A 60 11.55 7.15 7.33
N ILE A 61 10.74 8.09 7.81
CA ILE A 61 10.76 9.49 7.32
C ILE A 61 12.12 10.14 7.60
N ARG A 62 12.68 9.98 8.81
CA ARG A 62 14.03 10.48 9.13
C ARG A 62 15.11 9.83 8.27
N TRP A 63 14.95 8.54 7.99
CA TRP A 63 15.85 7.81 7.10
C TRP A 63 15.74 8.36 5.67
N LEU A 64 14.54 8.59 5.14
CA LEU A 64 14.30 9.20 3.82
C LEU A 64 14.94 10.59 3.71
N ASP A 65 14.84 11.43 4.75
CA ASP A 65 15.45 12.76 4.81
C ASP A 65 16.99 12.69 4.74
N SER A 66 17.58 11.68 5.38
CA SER A 66 19.03 11.49 5.43
C SER A 66 19.59 10.76 4.21
N ASN A 67 18.76 10.00 3.48
CA ASN A 67 19.16 9.08 2.42
C ASN A 67 18.45 9.41 1.09
N GLN A 68 18.37 10.69 0.74
CA GLN A 68 17.63 11.14 -0.46
C GLN A 68 18.13 10.56 -1.79
N THR A 69 19.37 10.06 -1.82
CA THR A 69 20.03 9.48 -3.00
C THR A 69 20.30 7.99 -2.86
N ALA A 70 19.66 7.29 -1.91
CA ALA A 70 19.79 5.85 -1.75
C ALA A 70 19.39 5.09 -3.02
N GLU A 71 19.86 3.87 -3.18
CA GLU A 71 19.51 3.02 -4.31
C GLU A 71 18.07 2.49 -4.19
N LYS A 72 17.50 2.08 -5.33
CA LYS A 72 16.13 1.53 -5.40
C LYS A 72 15.91 0.42 -4.37
N ASP A 73 16.85 -0.52 -4.30
CA ASP A 73 16.76 -1.68 -3.41
C ASP A 73 16.75 -1.29 -1.92
N GLU A 74 17.39 -0.18 -1.56
CA GLU A 74 17.39 0.33 -0.18
C GLU A 74 16.04 0.94 0.19
N PHE A 75 15.42 1.70 -0.74
CA PHE A 75 14.06 2.20 -0.55
C PHE A 75 13.05 1.04 -0.44
N GLU A 76 13.16 0.03 -1.30
CA GLU A 76 12.30 -1.15 -1.25
C GLU A 76 12.50 -1.97 0.04
N HIS A 77 13.74 -2.06 0.55
CA HIS A 77 14.01 -2.71 1.82
C HIS A 77 13.33 -1.98 2.98
N GLN A 78 13.47 -0.67 3.07
CA GLN A 78 12.80 0.14 4.09
C GLN A 78 11.27 0.04 3.98
N GLN A 79 10.74 -0.02 2.76
CA GLN A 79 9.31 -0.26 2.54
C GLN A 79 8.86 -1.60 3.12
N LYS A 80 9.59 -2.69 2.84
CA LYS A 80 9.27 -4.03 3.37
C LYS A 80 9.34 -4.07 4.90
N GLU A 81 10.31 -3.39 5.51
CA GLU A 81 10.37 -3.31 6.97
C GLU A 81 9.16 -2.59 7.56
N LEU A 82 8.74 -1.48 6.94
CA LEU A 82 7.58 -0.73 7.39
C LEU A 82 6.28 -1.53 7.20
N GLU A 83 6.10 -2.14 6.04
CA GLU A 83 4.98 -3.04 5.73
C GLU A 83 4.91 -4.23 6.69
N GLY A 84 6.06 -4.80 7.07
CA GLY A 84 6.14 -5.90 8.03
C GLY A 84 5.55 -5.58 9.41
N ILE A 85 5.57 -4.30 9.81
CA ILE A 85 4.95 -3.82 11.04
C ILE A 85 3.50 -3.39 10.81
N CYS A 86 3.23 -2.65 9.73
CA CYS A 86 1.91 -2.07 9.46
C CYS A 86 0.87 -3.11 9.04
N ASN A 87 1.21 -4.04 8.14
CA ASN A 87 0.28 -5.03 7.59
C ASN A 87 -0.42 -5.89 8.65
N PRO A 88 0.28 -6.49 9.65
CA PRO A 88 -0.40 -7.31 10.66
C PRO A 88 -1.33 -6.48 11.55
N ILE A 89 -1.02 -5.21 11.83
CA ILE A 89 -1.84 -4.32 12.66
C ILE A 89 -3.09 -3.89 11.88
N ILE A 90 -2.92 -3.49 10.62
CA ILE A 90 -4.02 -3.07 9.75
C ILE A 90 -4.96 -4.23 9.44
N THR A 91 -4.43 -5.44 9.24
CA THR A 91 -5.25 -6.63 9.06
C THR A 91 -6.15 -6.87 10.27
N LYS A 92 -5.61 -6.77 11.50
CA LYS A 92 -6.40 -6.87 12.73
C LYS A 92 -7.43 -5.75 12.85
N LEU A 93 -7.09 -4.54 12.45
CA LEU A 93 -7.99 -3.38 12.46
C LEU A 93 -9.20 -3.60 11.54
N TYR A 94 -8.98 -4.04 10.30
CA TYR A 94 -10.07 -4.33 9.37
C TYR A 94 -10.93 -5.51 9.81
N GLN A 95 -10.33 -6.56 10.39
CA GLN A 95 -11.07 -7.67 11.00
C GLN A 95 -11.94 -7.21 12.18
N SER A 96 -11.43 -6.28 12.99
CA SER A 96 -12.14 -5.75 14.16
C SER A 96 -13.19 -4.69 13.79
N ALA A 97 -12.98 -3.97 12.69
CA ALA A 97 -13.96 -3.05 12.12
C ALA A 97 -15.06 -3.76 11.32
N GLY A 98 -14.85 -5.02 10.93
CA GLY A 98 -15.76 -5.89 10.18
C GLY A 98 -16.67 -6.77 11.04
N GLY A 99 -16.98 -6.36 12.27
CA GLY A 99 -17.98 -6.99 13.13
C GLY A 99 -19.41 -6.60 12.78
N ASP A 100 -19.82 -6.81 11.53
CA ASP A 100 -21.22 -7.08 11.20
C ASP A 100 -21.28 -8.52 10.70
N PRO A 101 -21.83 -9.48 11.47
CA PRO A 101 -22.05 -10.84 11.01
C PRO A 101 -23.19 -10.87 9.97
N GLY A 102 -22.92 -10.34 8.78
CA GLY A 102 -23.82 -10.36 7.63
C GLY A 102 -23.24 -11.05 6.39
N ALA A 103 -21.94 -11.33 6.34
CA ALA A 103 -21.31 -11.94 5.17
C ALA A 103 -20.22 -12.94 5.54
N ALA A 104 -20.63 -14.12 6.01
CA ALA A 104 -19.77 -15.29 5.91
C ALA A 104 -19.68 -15.70 4.42
N PRO A 105 -18.48 -15.89 3.84
CA PRO A 105 -18.32 -16.62 2.58
C PRO A 105 -18.51 -18.12 2.87
N GLY A 106 -19.77 -18.54 2.98
CA GLY A 106 -20.17 -19.95 2.97
C GLY A 106 -20.23 -20.44 1.53
N GLY A 107 -19.39 -21.44 1.21
CA GLY A 107 -19.15 -21.90 -0.15
C GLY A 107 -20.32 -22.61 -0.84
N GLY A 108 -20.07 -22.88 -2.13
CA GLY A 108 -20.62 -24.05 -2.81
C GLY A 108 -21.92 -23.83 -3.59
N ALA A 109 -21.73 -23.71 -4.91
CA ALA A 109 -22.58 -24.20 -6.00
C ALA A 109 -23.96 -24.80 -5.64
N GLY A 110 -25.01 -24.19 -6.19
CA GLY A 110 -26.34 -24.77 -6.33
C GLY A 110 -27.18 -23.90 -7.24
N GLY A 111 -27.19 -24.21 -8.54
CA GLY A 111 -27.87 -23.40 -9.55
C GLY A 111 -29.39 -23.41 -9.41
N ALA A 112 -30.00 -22.31 -9.86
CA ALA A 112 -31.32 -22.28 -10.50
C ALA A 112 -31.67 -20.85 -10.92
N GLY A 113 -32.12 -20.69 -12.17
CA GLY A 113 -33.19 -19.74 -12.49
C GLY A 113 -32.80 -18.34 -12.95
N GLY A 114 -32.65 -18.19 -14.26
CA GLY A 114 -33.64 -17.41 -15.04
C GLY A 114 -33.52 -15.88 -15.12
N ALA A 115 -33.86 -15.41 -16.32
CA ALA A 115 -34.35 -14.07 -16.69
C ALA A 115 -33.30 -12.98 -17.02
N GLY A 116 -32.92 -12.95 -18.30
CA GLY A 116 -33.19 -11.84 -19.22
C GLY A 116 -32.81 -10.41 -18.80
N GLY A 117 -31.75 -9.88 -19.43
CA GLY A 117 -31.48 -8.46 -19.55
C GLY A 117 -30.94 -8.14 -20.95
N PRO A 118 -31.37 -7.01 -21.59
CA PRO A 118 -31.29 -6.81 -23.03
C PRO A 118 -29.90 -6.45 -23.56
N THR A 119 -29.62 -6.90 -24.77
CA THR A 119 -28.43 -6.57 -25.57
C THR A 119 -28.50 -5.11 -26.04
N ILE A 120 -27.49 -4.32 -25.67
CA ILE A 120 -27.22 -3.02 -26.29
C ILE A 120 -26.57 -3.32 -27.65
N GLU A 121 -27.35 -3.16 -28.72
CA GLU A 121 -26.85 -3.08 -30.08
C GLU A 121 -26.20 -1.71 -30.30
N GLU A 122 -25.07 -1.75 -30.98
CA GLU A 122 -24.22 -0.62 -31.30
C GLU A 122 -24.96 0.37 -32.20
N VAL A 123 -24.80 1.66 -31.88
CA VAL A 123 -25.20 2.80 -32.69
C VAL A 123 -24.33 2.84 -33.95
N ASP A 124 -24.96 2.68 -35.11
CA ASP A 124 -24.66 3.40 -36.36
C ASP A 124 -25.97 3.99 -36.90
#